data_AF-A0A958QZF0-F1
#
_entry.id   AF-A0A958QZF0-F1
#
_cell.length_a   1.000
_cell.length_b   1.000
_cell.length_c   1.000
_cell.angle_alpha   90.00
_cell.angle_beta   90.00
_cell.angle_gamma   90.00
#
_symmetry.space_group_name_H-M   'P 1'
#
loop_
_entity.id
_entity.type
_entity.pdbx_description
1 polymer ?
#
loop_
_entity_poly.entity_id
_entity_poly.type
_entity_poly.pdbx_seq_one_letter_code
_entity_poly.pdbx_strand_id
1 'polypeptide(L)' 'MNLKFFVLEGLEKDSEFRLKPGQVLGRHNADIALSDLKISSQHARVETDDSGNLVLIDLNSTNGIKISGR' A
#
# COMPACT_ATOMS: atom_id res chain seq x y z
N MET A 1 -9.09 13.45 -8.41
CA MET A 1 -8.83 12.10 -8.95
C MET A 1 -9.24 11.09 -7.88
N ASN A 2 -10.02 10.04 -8.20
CA ASN A 2 -10.45 9.04 -7.22
C ASN A 2 -9.67 7.74 -7.47
N LEU A 3 -8.47 7.65 -6.90
CA LEU A 3 -7.61 6.48 -7.03
C LEU A 3 -7.99 5.43 -5.98
N LYS A 4 -7.91 4.17 -6.42
CA LYS A 4 -8.32 3.00 -5.66
C LYS A 4 -7.19 1.98 -5.68
N PHE A 5 -6.97 1.33 -4.55
CA PHE A 5 -6.06 0.21 -4.40
C PHE A 5 -6.88 -1.09 -4.45
N PHE A 6 -6.64 -1.90 -5.47
CA PHE A 6 -7.32 -3.19 -5.65
C PHE A 6 -6.37 -4.33 -5.31
N VAL A 7 -6.85 -5.27 -4.51
CA VAL A 7 -6.08 -6.46 -4.13
C VAL A 7 -6.36 -7.57 -5.13
N LEU A 8 -5.34 -7.99 -5.89
CA LEU A 8 -5.48 -9.00 -6.93
C LEU A 8 -5.37 -10.43 -6.38
N GLU A 9 -4.56 -10.63 -5.33
CA GLU A 9 -4.26 -11.93 -4.72
C GLU A 9 -4.04 -11.77 -3.21
N GLY A 10 -4.19 -12.87 -2.45
CA GLY A 10 -4.08 -12.88 -0.98
C GLY A 10 -5.42 -13.08 -0.28
N LEU A 11 -5.45 -12.92 1.04
CA LEU A 11 -6.66 -13.12 1.86
C LEU A 11 -7.71 -12.05 1.57
N GLU A 12 -7.28 -10.82 1.29
CA GLU A 12 -8.11 -9.67 0.95
C GLU A 12 -8.39 -9.56 -0.55
N LYS A 13 -8.18 -10.63 -1.32
CA LYS A 13 -8.44 -10.64 -2.77
C LYS A 13 -9.83 -10.06 -3.11
N ASP A 14 -9.86 -9.30 -4.21
CA ASP A 14 -11.03 -8.58 -4.74
C ASP A 14 -11.52 -7.42 -3.85
N SER A 15 -10.82 -7.13 -2.75
CA SER A 15 -11.07 -5.93 -1.95
C SER A 15 -10.59 -4.67 -2.67
N GLU A 16 -11.31 -3.58 -2.43
CA GLU A 16 -11.00 -2.25 -2.96
C GLU A 16 -10.92 -1.24 -1.82
N PHE A 17 -9.85 -0.45 -1.81
CA PHE A 17 -9.63 0.60 -0.83
C PHE A 17 -9.49 1.95 -1.55
N ARG A 18 -10.15 2.98 -1.04
CA ARG A 18 -9.92 4.35 -1.51
C ARG A 18 -8.55 4.83 -1.02
N LEU A 19 -7.72 5.31 -1.94
CA LEU A 19 -6.42 5.89 -1.62
C LEU A 19 -6.52 7.38 -1.30
N LYS A 20 -5.79 7.78 -0.26
CA LYS A 20 -5.58 9.16 0.18
C LYS A 20 -4.13 9.34 0.61
N PRO A 21 -3.54 10.54 0.39
CA PRO A 21 -2.23 10.87 0.94
C PRO A 21 -2.21 10.72 2.48
N GLY A 22 -1.09 10.26 3.01
CA GLY A 22 -0.87 9.96 4.42
C GLY A 22 -1.26 8.54 4.86
N GLN A 23 -2.02 7.78 4.05
CA GLN A 23 -2.43 6.43 4.44
C GLN A 23 -1.26 5.45 4.42
N VAL A 24 -1.22 4.58 5.43
CA VAL A 24 -0.27 3.48 5.55
C VAL A 24 -0.91 2.18 5.09
N LEU A 25 -0.20 1.44 4.24
CA LEU A 25 -0.48 0.06 3.90
C LEU A 25 0.44 -0.84 4.73
N GLY A 26 -0.11 -1.92 5.27
CA GLY A 26 0.69 -2.89 6.00
C GLY A 26 -0.13 -4.00 6.62
N ARG A 27 0.54 -4.89 7.35
CA ARG A 27 -0.12 -6.05 7.97
C ARG A 27 -0.84 -5.72 9.28
N HIS A 28 -0.34 -4.77 10.07
CA HIS A 28 -0.88 -4.42 11.38
C HIS A 28 -0.64 -2.94 11.71
N ASN A 29 -1.56 -2.29 12.42
CA ASN A 29 -1.48 -0.85 12.74
C ASN A 29 -1.31 0.04 11.50
N ALA A 30 -2.06 -0.27 10.44
CA ALA A 30 -2.06 0.43 9.16
C ALA A 30 -3.50 0.84 8.80
N ASP A 31 -3.67 1.89 8.01
CA ASP A 31 -4.98 2.35 7.53
C ASP A 31 -5.61 1.34 6.56
N ILE A 32 -4.78 0.69 5.75
CA ILE A 32 -5.15 -0.40 4.85
C ILE A 32 -4.40 -1.65 5.32
N ALA A 33 -5.13 -2.53 6.00
CA ALA A 33 -4.60 -3.78 6.53
C ALA A 33 -4.66 -4.90 5.49
N LEU A 34 -3.51 -5.54 5.24
CA LEU A 34 -3.36 -6.69 4.33
C LEU A 34 -2.74 -7.85 5.11
N SER A 35 -3.49 -8.93 5.33
CA SER A 35 -3.14 -10.03 6.23
C SER A 35 -2.19 -11.03 5.56
N ASP A 36 -1.00 -10.58 5.17
CA ASP A 36 0.04 -11.42 4.57
C ASP A 36 1.36 -11.30 5.35
N LEU A 37 1.93 -12.45 5.73
CA LEU A 37 3.18 -12.53 6.48
C LEU A 37 4.38 -11.89 5.76
N LYS A 38 4.32 -11.75 4.43
CA LYS A 38 5.33 -11.05 3.64
C LYS A 38 5.21 -9.53 3.73
N ILE A 39 4.08 -9.02 4.20
CA ILE A 39 3.84 -7.60 4.41
C ILE A 39 4.28 -7.22 5.83
N SER A 40 5.05 -6.14 5.92
CA SER A 40 5.51 -5.57 7.20
C SER A 40 4.33 -4.88 7.90
N SER A 41 4.37 -4.74 9.23
CA SER A 41 3.27 -4.12 9.97
C SER A 41 2.90 -2.75 9.41
N GLN A 42 3.89 -1.88 9.20
CA GLN A 42 3.79 -0.66 8.39
C GLN A 42 4.75 -0.86 7.21
N HIS A 43 4.23 -1.10 6.01
CA HIS A 43 5.04 -1.54 4.86
C HIS A 43 5.28 -0.39 3.87
N ALA A 44 4.22 0.35 3.55
CA ALA A 44 4.30 1.45 2.60
C ALA A 44 3.38 2.59 3.01
N ARG A 45 3.69 3.81 2.58
CA ARG A 45 2.83 4.98 2.77
C ARG A 45 2.52 5.63 1.44
N VAL A 46 1.27 6.03 1.30
CA VAL A 46 0.77 6.76 0.14
C VAL A 46 1.01 8.24 0.39
N GLU A 47 1.68 8.93 -0.52
CA GLU A 47 1.95 10.37 -0.43
C GLU A 47 1.68 11.05 -1.77
N THR A 48 1.71 12.38 -1.76
CA THR A 48 1.74 13.18 -2.99
C THR A 48 3.08 13.86 -3.14
N ASP A 49 3.65 13.80 -4.34
CA ASP A 49 4.81 14.62 -4.69
C ASP A 49 4.44 16.09 -4.92
N ASP A 50 5.44 16.94 -5.12
CA ASP A 50 5.27 18.38 -5.35
C ASP A 50 4.48 18.69 -6.64
N SER A 51 4.38 17.72 -7.55
CA SER A 51 3.61 17.82 -8.80
C SER A 51 2.18 17.30 -8.65
N GLY A 52 1.79 16.85 -7.45
CA GLY A 52 0.47 16.32 -7.14
C GLY A 52 0.25 14.88 -7.60
N ASN A 53 1.30 14.16 -8.00
CA ASN A 53 1.19 12.74 -8.32
C ASN A 53 1.16 11.93 -7.03
N LEU A 54 0.36 10.87 -7.03
CA LEU A 54 0.38 9.89 -5.96
C LEU A 54 1.63 9.02 -6.10
N VAL A 55 2.39 8.94 -5.01
CA VAL A 55 3.58 8.10 -4.89
C VAL A 55 3.41 7.13 -3.73
N LEU A 56 4.01 5.95 -3.86
CA LEU A 56 4.06 4.95 -2.81
C LEU A 56 5.48 4.90 -2.26
N ILE A 57 5.65 5.18 -0.97
CA ILE A 57 6.93 5.22 -0.29
C ILE A 57 7.07 3.97 0.55
N ASP A 58 8.10 3.16 0.28
CA ASP A 58 8.45 2.03 1.14
C ASP A 58 8.91 2.53 2.52
N LEU A 59 8.41 1.94 3.60
CA LEU A 59 8.73 2.30 4.97
C LEU A 59 9.83 1.42 5.56
N ASN A 60 10.88 1.16 4.77
CA ASN A 60 11.95 0.22 5.10
C ASN A 60 11.40 -1.18 5.40
N SER A 61 10.56 -1.66 4.50
CA SER A 61 9.88 -2.94 4.67
C SER A 61 10.82 -4.13 4.50
N THR A 62 10.47 -5.27 5.10
CA THR A 62 11.35 -6.45 5.11
C THR A 62 11.52 -7.08 3.74
N ASN A 63 10.47 -7.12 2.92
CA ASN A 63 10.49 -7.76 1.60
C ASN A 63 10.51 -6.75 0.44
N GLY A 64 10.45 -5.45 0.74
CA GLY A 64 10.39 -4.39 -0.25
C GLY A 64 9.08 -4.35 -1.05
N ILE A 65 8.99 -3.35 -1.91
CA ILE A 65 7.93 -3.20 -2.90
C ILE A 65 8.48 -3.54 -4.27
N LYS A 66 7.72 -4.32 -5.05
CA LYS A 66 8.00 -4.62 -6.45
C LYS A 66 6.98 -3.96 -7.35
N ILE A 67 7.44 -3.30 -8.41
CA ILE A 67 6.58 -2.59 -9.35
C ILE A 67 6.57 -3.36 -10.67
N SER A 68 5.37 -3.69 -11.16
CA SER A 68 5.20 -4.48 -12.40
C SER A 68 5.96 -5.82 -12.37
N GLY A 69 5.99 -6.46 -11.20
CA GLY A 69 6.65 -7.76 -10.98
C GLY A 69 8.17 -7.71 -10.78
N ARG A 70 8.77 -6.51 -10.71
CA ARG A 70 10.22 -6.32 -10.58
C ARG A 70 10.58 -5.56 -9.30
#